data_AF-A0A1I8NCK7-F1
#
_entry.id   AF-A0A1I8NCK7-F1
#
_cell.length_a   1.000
_cell.length_b   1.000
_cell.length_c   1.000
_cell.angle_alpha   90.00
_cell.angle_beta   90.00
_cell.angle_gamma   90.00
#
_symmetry.space_group_name_H-M   'P 1'
#
loop_
_entity.id
_entity.type
_entity.pdbx_description
1 polymer ?
#
loop_
_entity_poly.entity_id
_entity_poly.type
_entity_poly.pdbx_seq_one_letter_code
_entity_poly.pdbx_strand_id
1 'polypeptide(L)'
;VTDGGEYWYLAYESNNFRQDVDNVWEQIRPLYESLHAYVRRRLREYYGPERVNRIAPIPSHILGNMFGQSWSNILDIVIPYPGKKLIDVTPRMLEQGYTPQLMFQLAEEFFTSINMSAVGPEFYQNSLIEQPLNRRVLCEPSAWDFCNRHDFRVKLCTDINQKSLISVHHEMAHIQYFLQYRHLPKVFRNGANPAFHQAVGDAIGLSVSTPRHFQTLGLLQRSVDESSYDINYLFTMAIDKVAFMPYALALDNWRYDVFSGRANKHMMNCHYWNLREKYGGIKPPVLRSEKDFDPGAKYHVPANIPYIK
;
A
#
# COMPACT_ATOMS: atom_id res chain seq x y z
N VAL A 1 -9.28 27.79 -5.77
CA VAL A 1 -8.57 27.42 -4.53
C VAL A 1 -9.01 28.32 -3.41
N THR A 2 -10.06 27.90 -2.73
CA THR A 2 -10.62 28.56 -1.54
C THR A 2 -10.17 27.91 -0.24
N ASP A 3 -9.63 26.68 -0.30
CA ASP A 3 -9.14 25.94 0.87
C ASP A 3 -8.01 24.95 0.51
N GLY A 4 -7.43 24.32 1.54
CA GLY A 4 -6.32 23.37 1.40
C GLY A 4 -6.69 22.06 0.71
N GLY A 5 -7.97 21.65 0.77
CA GLY A 5 -8.45 20.45 0.08
C GLY A 5 -8.50 20.67 -1.43
N GLU A 6 -9.06 21.79 -1.87
CA GLU A 6 -9.01 22.19 -3.29
C GLU A 6 -7.57 22.29 -3.81
N TYR A 7 -6.66 22.85 -3.00
CA TYR A 7 -5.26 22.98 -3.38
C TYR A 7 -4.61 21.62 -3.67
N TRP A 8 -4.88 20.60 -2.85
CA TRP A 8 -4.35 19.25 -3.08
C TRP A 8 -4.97 18.56 -4.29
N TYR A 9 -6.23 18.82 -4.59
CA TYR A 9 -6.91 18.20 -5.73
C TYR A 9 -6.51 18.84 -7.07
N LEU A 10 -5.87 20.02 -7.08
CA LEU A 10 -5.36 20.64 -8.31
C LEU A 10 -4.44 19.71 -9.12
N ALA A 11 -3.65 18.88 -8.45
CA ALA A 11 -2.70 17.99 -9.10
C ALA A 11 -3.37 16.89 -9.93
N TYR A 12 -4.68 16.70 -9.80
CA TYR A 12 -5.47 15.75 -10.60
C TYR A 12 -6.18 16.40 -11.78
N GLU A 13 -6.18 17.73 -11.87
CA GLU A 13 -6.77 18.52 -12.97
C GLU A 13 -8.22 18.14 -13.30
N SER A 14 -8.97 17.63 -12.32
CA SER A 14 -10.41 17.32 -12.44
C SER A 14 -11.24 18.28 -11.60
N ASN A 15 -12.19 18.95 -12.25
CA ASN A 15 -13.15 19.84 -11.58
C ASN A 15 -14.08 19.08 -10.61
N ASN A 16 -14.26 17.76 -10.81
CA ASN A 16 -15.18 16.92 -10.05
C ASN A 16 -14.47 15.73 -9.36
N PHE A 17 -13.17 15.87 -9.07
CA PHE A 17 -12.32 14.77 -8.61
C PHE A 17 -12.93 13.94 -7.47
N ARG A 18 -13.55 14.60 -6.47
CA ARG A 18 -14.19 13.91 -5.35
C ARG A 18 -15.35 13.02 -5.79
N GLN A 19 -16.18 13.51 -6.71
CA GLN A 19 -17.28 12.73 -7.26
C GLN A 19 -16.76 11.56 -8.10
N ASP A 20 -15.70 11.77 -8.86
CA ASP A 20 -15.05 10.71 -9.65
C ASP A 20 -14.56 9.58 -8.73
N VAL A 21 -13.92 9.94 -7.61
CA VAL A 21 -13.45 8.99 -6.59
C VAL A 21 -14.61 8.24 -5.91
N ASP A 22 -15.67 8.94 -5.51
CA ASP A 22 -16.86 8.30 -4.94
C ASP A 22 -17.53 7.35 -5.96
N ASN A 23 -17.61 7.72 -7.24
CA ASN A 23 -18.15 6.86 -8.31
C ASN A 23 -17.34 5.57 -8.49
N VAL A 24 -16.01 5.64 -8.37
CA VAL A 24 -15.13 4.46 -8.40
C VAL A 24 -15.34 3.60 -7.15
N TRP A 25 -15.46 4.23 -5.97
CA TRP A 25 -15.74 3.51 -4.73
C TRP A 25 -17.05 2.72 -4.81
N GLU A 26 -18.12 3.31 -5.34
CA GLU A 26 -19.41 2.64 -5.48
C GLU A 26 -19.34 1.36 -6.34
N GLN A 27 -18.45 1.31 -7.32
CA GLN A 27 -18.21 0.12 -8.14
C GLN A 27 -17.45 -0.98 -7.37
N ILE A 28 -16.57 -0.59 -6.45
CA ILE A 28 -15.75 -1.50 -5.64
C ILE A 28 -16.48 -1.95 -4.37
N ARG A 29 -17.41 -1.12 -3.86
CA ARG A 29 -18.12 -1.34 -2.59
C ARG A 29 -18.71 -2.75 -2.45
N PRO A 30 -19.37 -3.36 -3.47
CA PRO A 30 -19.92 -4.71 -3.33
C PRO A 30 -18.87 -5.78 -3.00
N LEU A 31 -17.65 -5.66 -3.54
CA LEU A 31 -16.53 -6.55 -3.22
C LEU A 31 -16.06 -6.32 -1.78
N TYR A 32 -15.92 -5.06 -1.38
CA TYR A 32 -15.54 -4.71 -0.01
C TYR A 32 -16.55 -5.20 1.02
N GLU A 33 -17.85 -5.01 0.79
CA GLU A 33 -18.91 -5.45 1.69
C GLU A 33 -18.92 -6.99 1.86
N SER A 34 -18.68 -7.72 0.77
CA SER A 34 -18.53 -9.18 0.80
C SER A 34 -17.31 -9.61 1.63
N LEU A 35 -16.17 -8.95 1.41
CA LEU A 35 -14.93 -9.17 2.17
C LEU A 35 -15.12 -8.84 3.66
N HIS A 36 -15.72 -7.68 3.97
CA HIS A 36 -16.02 -7.22 5.32
C HIS A 36 -16.93 -8.20 6.06
N ALA A 37 -18.03 -8.63 5.43
CA ALA A 37 -18.96 -9.58 6.03
C ALA A 37 -18.28 -10.93 6.32
N TYR A 38 -17.45 -11.41 5.39
CA TYR A 38 -16.67 -12.63 5.58
C TYR A 38 -15.67 -12.50 6.74
N VAL A 39 -14.89 -11.43 6.77
CA VAL A 39 -13.90 -11.14 7.84
C VAL A 39 -14.60 -11.01 9.19
N ARG A 40 -15.73 -10.27 9.25
CA ARG A 40 -16.54 -10.14 10.47
C ARG A 40 -17.01 -11.50 10.99
N ARG A 41 -17.46 -12.39 10.10
CA ARG A 41 -17.88 -13.75 10.48
C ARG A 41 -16.70 -14.52 11.08
N ARG A 42 -15.54 -14.51 10.44
CA ARG A 42 -14.33 -15.20 10.93
C ARG A 42 -13.85 -14.65 12.27
N LEU A 43 -13.79 -13.32 12.42
CA LEU A 43 -13.44 -12.67 13.68
C LEU A 43 -14.45 -13.01 14.79
N ARG A 44 -15.74 -13.16 14.45
CA ARG A 44 -16.75 -13.60 15.41
C ARG A 44 -16.60 -15.06 15.82
N GLU A 45 -16.23 -15.95 14.89
CA GLU A 45 -15.90 -17.35 15.20
C GLU A 45 -14.71 -17.43 16.16
N TYR A 46 -13.71 -16.56 15.98
CA TYR A 46 -12.50 -16.53 16.79
C TYR A 46 -12.66 -15.84 18.16
N TYR A 47 -13.22 -14.62 18.21
CA TYR A 47 -13.35 -13.81 19.43
C TYR A 47 -14.68 -14.03 20.18
N GLY A 48 -15.64 -14.71 19.56
CA GLY A 48 -16.95 -15.01 20.13
C GLY A 48 -18.04 -13.94 19.87
N PRO A 49 -19.32 -14.35 20.03
CA PRO A 49 -20.50 -13.53 19.74
C PRO A 49 -20.63 -12.28 20.62
N GLU A 50 -20.14 -12.35 21.85
CA GLU A 50 -20.19 -11.25 22.83
C GLU A 50 -19.27 -10.08 22.46
N ARG A 51 -18.22 -10.35 21.66
CA ARG A 51 -17.21 -9.35 21.26
C ARG A 51 -17.45 -8.82 19.85
N VAL A 52 -17.92 -9.68 18.94
CA VAL A 52 -18.16 -9.31 17.54
C VAL A 52 -19.62 -9.59 17.17
N ASN A 53 -20.39 -8.52 16.99
CA ASN A 53 -21.78 -8.61 16.57
C ASN A 53 -21.88 -9.00 15.08
N ARG A 54 -22.95 -9.70 14.71
CA ARG A 54 -23.18 -10.18 13.33
C ARG A 54 -23.50 -9.05 12.34
N ILE A 55 -24.07 -7.96 12.81
CA ILE A 55 -24.63 -6.87 11.98
C ILE A 55 -23.89 -5.56 12.23
N ALA A 56 -23.42 -5.32 13.45
CA ALA A 56 -22.75 -4.07 13.79
C ALA A 56 -21.37 -3.92 13.08
N PRO A 57 -20.84 -2.68 13.01
CA PRO A 57 -19.47 -2.41 12.58
C PRO A 57 -18.41 -3.21 13.36
N ILE A 58 -17.30 -3.53 12.69
CA ILE A 58 -16.17 -4.24 13.30
C ILE A 58 -15.40 -3.26 14.21
N PRO A 59 -15.05 -3.64 15.46
CA PRO A 59 -14.20 -2.81 16.30
C PRO A 59 -12.80 -2.60 15.70
N SER A 60 -12.31 -1.36 15.62
CA SER A 60 -11.06 -1.04 14.90
C SER A 60 -9.80 -1.74 15.41
N HIS A 61 -9.73 -2.03 16.72
CA HIS A 61 -8.55 -2.59 17.39
C HIS A 61 -8.23 -4.07 17.10
N ILE A 62 -9.11 -4.81 16.41
CA ILE A 62 -8.93 -6.26 16.15
C ILE A 62 -8.58 -6.57 14.69
N LEU A 63 -8.11 -5.57 13.95
CA LEU A 63 -7.82 -5.68 12.52
C LEU A 63 -6.33 -5.84 12.22
N GLY A 64 -5.50 -6.13 13.23
CA GLY A 64 -4.06 -6.38 13.06
C GLY A 64 -3.21 -5.14 12.76
N ASN A 65 -3.81 -3.95 12.76
CA ASN A 65 -3.12 -2.69 12.54
C ASN A 65 -3.71 -1.60 13.46
N MET A 66 -2.86 -0.73 13.99
CA MET A 66 -3.25 0.37 14.91
C MET A 66 -4.44 1.19 14.42
N PHE A 67 -4.53 1.43 13.11
CA PHE A 67 -5.58 2.25 12.49
C PHE A 67 -6.67 1.42 11.80
N GLY A 68 -6.51 0.10 11.75
CA GLY A 68 -7.37 -0.83 11.01
C GLY A 68 -7.37 -0.59 9.50
N GLN A 69 -6.29 -0.02 8.94
CA GLN A 69 -6.16 0.28 7.51
C GLN A 69 -5.63 -0.89 6.67
N SER A 70 -4.96 -1.86 7.30
CA SER A 70 -4.41 -3.06 6.67
C SER A 70 -4.79 -4.24 7.54
N TRP A 71 -5.36 -5.27 6.93
CA TRP A 71 -5.85 -6.46 7.64
C TRP A 71 -4.93 -7.68 7.41
N SER A 72 -3.76 -7.46 6.80
CA SER A 72 -2.82 -8.54 6.43
C SER A 72 -2.27 -9.29 7.67
N ASN A 73 -2.23 -8.63 8.83
CA ASN A 73 -1.76 -9.21 10.09
C ASN A 73 -2.80 -10.11 10.80
N ILE A 74 -4.01 -10.25 10.26
CA ILE A 74 -5.04 -11.19 10.79
C ILE A 74 -5.33 -12.34 9.81
N LEU A 75 -4.46 -12.56 8.82
CA LEU A 75 -4.65 -13.60 7.81
C LEU A 75 -4.74 -15.00 8.43
N ASP A 76 -3.96 -15.29 9.47
CA ASP A 76 -4.01 -16.55 10.21
C ASP A 76 -5.40 -16.85 10.80
N ILE A 77 -6.16 -15.82 11.17
CA ILE A 77 -7.52 -15.94 11.70
C ILE A 77 -8.55 -16.08 10.57
N VAL A 78 -8.37 -15.33 9.47
CA VAL A 78 -9.42 -15.15 8.47
C VAL A 78 -9.20 -15.91 7.17
N ILE A 79 -8.08 -16.61 6.98
CA ILE A 79 -7.77 -17.28 5.70
C ILE A 79 -8.86 -18.32 5.32
N PRO A 80 -9.29 -18.36 4.04
CA PRO A 80 -10.32 -19.30 3.59
C PRO A 80 -9.96 -20.76 3.74
N TYR A 81 -8.74 -21.15 3.35
CA TYR A 81 -8.25 -22.53 3.41
C TYR A 81 -7.04 -22.62 4.35
N PRO A 82 -7.25 -22.84 5.66
CA PRO A 82 -6.17 -23.03 6.62
C PRO A 82 -5.24 -24.18 6.22
N GLY A 83 -3.95 -24.04 6.48
CA GLY A 83 -2.93 -25.06 6.17
C GLY A 83 -2.45 -25.08 4.71
N LYS A 84 -3.15 -24.41 3.79
CA LYS A 84 -2.66 -24.14 2.43
C LYS A 84 -1.81 -22.87 2.46
N LYS A 85 -0.52 -23.03 2.74
CA LYS A 85 0.42 -21.90 2.92
C LYS A 85 0.44 -21.04 1.65
N LEU A 86 0.39 -19.72 1.82
CA LEU A 86 0.70 -18.82 0.72
C LEU A 86 2.08 -19.14 0.16
N ILE A 87 2.27 -18.91 -1.13
CA ILE A 87 3.59 -19.05 -1.74
C ILE A 87 4.53 -18.10 -1.01
N ASP A 88 5.56 -18.70 -0.41
CA ASP A 88 6.68 -18.02 0.22
C ASP A 88 7.97 -18.56 -0.38
N VAL A 89 8.59 -17.75 -1.24
CA VAL A 89 9.86 -18.10 -1.89
C VAL A 89 11.07 -17.81 -1.01
N THR A 90 10.89 -17.20 0.17
CA THR A 90 11.98 -16.79 1.07
C THR A 90 12.95 -17.93 1.41
N PRO A 91 12.50 -19.15 1.79
CA PRO A 91 13.42 -20.24 2.08
C PRO A 91 14.27 -20.63 0.88
N ARG A 92 13.68 -20.60 -0.32
CA ARG A 92 14.36 -20.96 -1.57
C ARG A 92 15.35 -19.87 -2.00
N MET A 93 15.04 -18.59 -1.76
CA MET A 93 15.99 -17.48 -1.96
C MET A 93 17.22 -17.64 -1.08
N LEU A 94 17.03 -17.98 0.21
CA LEU A 94 18.13 -18.22 1.15
C LEU A 94 18.99 -19.42 0.73
N GLU A 95 18.36 -20.52 0.32
CA GLU A 95 19.06 -21.72 -0.16
C GLU A 95 19.90 -21.45 -1.43
N GLN A 96 19.42 -20.58 -2.33
CA GLN A 96 20.14 -20.17 -3.54
C GLN A 96 21.19 -19.09 -3.27
N GLY A 97 21.35 -18.60 -2.03
CA GLY A 97 22.35 -17.59 -1.69
C GLY A 97 22.03 -16.19 -2.23
N TYR A 98 20.74 -15.80 -2.25
CA TYR A 98 20.35 -14.45 -2.67
C TYR A 98 21.01 -13.38 -1.79
N THR A 99 21.40 -12.28 -2.43
CA THR A 99 21.94 -11.09 -1.78
C THR A 99 21.12 -9.87 -2.18
N PRO A 100 21.18 -8.74 -1.44
CA PRO A 100 20.52 -7.50 -1.85
C PRO A 100 20.94 -7.08 -3.27
N GLN A 101 22.24 -7.17 -3.56
CA GLN A 101 22.79 -6.88 -4.88
C GLN A 101 22.14 -7.72 -5.98
N LEU A 102 22.00 -9.03 -5.79
CA LEU A 102 21.36 -9.92 -6.76
C LEU A 102 19.89 -9.56 -6.94
N MET A 103 19.17 -9.23 -5.88
CA MET A 103 17.76 -8.83 -5.96
C MET A 103 17.57 -7.57 -6.82
N PHE A 104 18.47 -6.58 -6.71
CA PHE A 104 18.44 -5.40 -7.56
C PHE A 104 18.85 -5.69 -9.01
N GLN A 105 19.80 -6.61 -9.23
CA GLN A 105 20.17 -7.05 -10.58
C GLN A 105 19.02 -7.79 -11.28
N LEU A 106 18.30 -8.65 -10.56
CA LEU A 106 17.09 -9.31 -11.07
C LEU A 106 16.00 -8.29 -11.44
N ALA A 107 15.82 -7.25 -10.63
CA ALA A 107 14.90 -6.18 -10.95
C ALA A 107 15.34 -5.38 -12.20
N GLU A 108 16.63 -5.09 -12.35
CA GLU A 108 17.17 -4.47 -13.57
C GLU A 108 16.95 -5.38 -14.80
N GLU A 109 17.19 -6.68 -14.69
CA GLU A 109 16.93 -7.67 -15.75
C GLU A 109 15.44 -7.68 -16.13
N PHE A 110 14.53 -7.66 -15.16
CA PHE A 110 13.09 -7.56 -15.41
C PHE A 110 12.76 -6.34 -16.29
N PHE A 111 13.24 -5.15 -15.92
CA PHE A 111 12.95 -3.93 -16.68
C PHE A 111 13.61 -3.91 -18.05
N THR A 112 14.85 -4.38 -18.17
CA THR A 112 15.53 -4.47 -19.46
C THR A 112 14.91 -5.52 -20.39
N SER A 113 14.31 -6.60 -19.85
CA SER A 113 13.58 -7.60 -20.65
C SER A 113 12.35 -7.02 -21.37
N ILE A 114 11.77 -5.94 -20.85
CA ILE A 114 10.68 -5.18 -21.47
C ILE A 114 11.18 -3.90 -22.16
N ASN A 115 12.45 -3.88 -22.57
CA ASN A 115 13.10 -2.81 -23.34
C ASN A 115 13.15 -1.44 -22.61
N MET A 116 13.20 -1.46 -21.27
CA MET A 116 13.48 -0.26 -20.47
C MET A 116 14.99 -0.08 -20.23
N SER A 117 15.37 1.04 -19.61
CA SER A 117 16.78 1.43 -19.49
C SER A 117 17.47 0.69 -18.33
N ALA A 118 18.71 0.25 -18.55
CA ALA A 118 19.58 -0.14 -17.44
C ALA A 118 19.90 1.06 -16.53
N VAL A 119 20.04 0.84 -15.22
CA VAL A 119 20.32 1.91 -14.24
C VAL A 119 21.82 2.27 -14.18
N GLY A 120 22.68 1.35 -14.59
CA GLY A 120 24.13 1.57 -14.72
C GLY A 120 24.89 1.52 -13.38
N PRO A 121 26.24 1.58 -13.43
CA PRO A 121 27.08 1.34 -12.25
C PRO A 121 26.98 2.43 -11.18
N GLU A 122 26.77 3.69 -11.57
CA GLU A 122 26.64 4.82 -10.64
C GLU A 122 25.45 4.63 -9.69
N PHE A 123 24.35 4.04 -10.17
CA PHE A 123 23.18 3.71 -9.34
C PHE A 123 23.58 2.78 -8.18
N TYR A 124 24.28 1.68 -8.48
CA TYR A 124 24.69 0.70 -7.47
C TYR A 124 25.73 1.26 -6.51
N GLN A 125 26.67 2.06 -7.01
CA GLN A 125 27.72 2.67 -6.19
C GLN A 125 27.16 3.67 -5.16
N ASN A 126 26.13 4.42 -5.55
CA ASN A 126 25.63 5.54 -4.77
C ASN A 126 24.36 5.23 -3.96
N SER A 127 23.66 4.14 -4.28
CA SER A 127 22.45 3.73 -3.58
C SER A 127 22.74 3.03 -2.26
N LEU A 128 21.77 3.07 -1.35
CA LEU A 128 21.78 2.29 -0.12
C LEU A 128 20.80 1.13 -0.31
N ILE A 129 21.32 -0.04 -0.67
CA ILE A 129 20.52 -1.25 -0.90
C ILE A 129 20.52 -2.21 0.29
N GLU A 130 21.36 -1.96 1.30
CA GLU A 130 21.45 -2.73 2.53
C GLU A 130 21.75 -1.80 3.72
N GLN A 131 21.40 -2.25 4.93
CA GLN A 131 21.65 -1.52 6.16
C GLN A 131 23.16 -1.46 6.46
N PRO A 132 23.78 -0.27 6.51
CA PRO A 132 25.20 -0.16 6.84
C PRO A 132 25.47 -0.61 8.29
N LEU A 133 26.58 -1.31 8.52
CA LEU A 133 26.98 -1.79 9.85
C LEU A 133 27.43 -0.66 10.79
N ASN A 134 27.96 0.44 10.23
CA ASN A 134 28.60 1.51 10.98
C ASN A 134 27.66 2.67 11.38
N ARG A 135 26.41 2.68 10.89
CA ARG A 135 25.46 3.75 11.18
C ARG A 135 24.02 3.28 11.05
N ARG A 136 23.12 3.85 11.84
CA ARG A 136 21.68 3.68 11.64
C ARG A 136 21.20 4.60 10.53
N VAL A 137 20.30 4.09 9.69
CA VAL A 137 19.63 4.87 8.65
C VAL A 137 18.12 4.66 8.73
N LEU A 138 17.36 5.55 8.10
CA LEU A 138 15.92 5.37 7.94
C LEU A 138 15.68 4.31 6.87
N CYS A 139 15.22 3.12 7.27
CA CYS A 139 15.05 1.96 6.37
C CYS A 139 13.77 1.97 5.54
N GLU A 140 12.93 3.00 5.65
CA GLU A 140 11.72 3.10 4.83
C GLU A 140 12.10 3.15 3.33
N PRO A 141 11.52 2.27 2.48
CA PRO A 141 11.79 2.24 1.04
C PRO A 141 11.57 3.61 0.41
N SER A 142 12.49 4.03 -0.46
CA SER A 142 12.34 5.29 -1.22
C SER A 142 13.29 5.34 -2.41
N ALA A 143 12.79 5.90 -3.51
CA ALA A 143 13.56 6.24 -4.71
C ALA A 143 13.76 7.76 -4.82
N TRP A 144 14.93 8.17 -5.33
CA TRP A 144 15.38 9.55 -5.32
C TRP A 144 15.89 9.99 -6.70
N ASP A 145 15.31 11.06 -7.26
CA ASP A 145 15.85 11.84 -8.38
C ASP A 145 16.62 13.04 -7.83
N PHE A 146 17.94 13.08 -8.05
CA PHE A 146 18.80 14.20 -7.62
C PHE A 146 18.74 15.40 -8.57
N CYS A 147 17.79 15.40 -9.50
CA CYS A 147 17.39 16.50 -10.36
C CYS A 147 18.44 16.94 -11.41
N ASN A 148 19.59 16.27 -11.46
CA ASN A 148 20.70 16.56 -12.37
C ASN A 148 20.66 15.73 -13.67
N ARG A 149 19.65 14.88 -13.86
CA ARG A 149 19.44 13.97 -15.02
C ARG A 149 20.34 12.73 -15.07
N HIS A 150 21.27 12.58 -14.13
CA HIS A 150 22.28 11.52 -14.13
C HIS A 150 22.22 10.66 -12.87
N ASP A 151 22.02 11.29 -11.71
CA ASP A 151 22.07 10.65 -10.41
C ASP A 151 20.66 10.30 -9.91
N PHE A 152 20.40 9.00 -9.90
CA PHE A 152 19.18 8.39 -9.39
C PHE A 152 19.58 7.33 -8.38
N ARG A 153 18.90 7.26 -7.24
CA ARG A 153 19.30 6.36 -6.15
C ARG A 153 18.09 5.74 -5.46
N VAL A 154 18.31 4.58 -4.87
CA VAL A 154 17.36 3.96 -3.95
C VAL A 154 17.93 3.97 -2.53
N LYS A 155 17.04 4.02 -1.54
CA LYS A 155 17.36 3.78 -0.14
C LYS A 155 16.39 2.75 0.42
N LEU A 156 16.87 1.52 0.56
CA LEU A 156 16.15 0.37 1.07
C LEU A 156 17.08 -0.50 1.92
N CYS A 157 16.66 -0.87 3.13
CA CYS A 157 17.34 -1.90 3.91
C CYS A 157 16.80 -3.27 3.49
N THR A 158 17.41 -3.87 2.47
CA THR A 158 16.85 -5.07 1.83
C THR A 158 17.18 -6.32 2.66
N ASP A 159 16.13 -6.98 3.14
CA ASP A 159 16.24 -8.31 3.74
C ASP A 159 16.05 -9.40 2.66
N ILE A 160 16.63 -10.58 2.84
CA ILE A 160 16.47 -11.69 1.90
C ILE A 160 15.14 -12.38 2.15
N ASN A 161 14.05 -11.83 1.59
CA ASN A 161 12.71 -12.40 1.63
C ASN A 161 11.84 -11.94 0.45
N GLN A 162 10.72 -12.64 0.22
CA GLN A 162 9.79 -12.37 -0.86
C GLN A 162 9.25 -10.93 -0.84
N LYS A 163 8.93 -10.40 0.35
CA LYS A 163 8.40 -9.03 0.49
C LYS A 163 9.41 -7.98 0.00
N SER A 164 10.67 -8.15 0.38
CA SER A 164 11.75 -7.26 -0.04
C SER A 164 12.03 -7.40 -1.53
N LEU A 165 11.92 -8.60 -2.11
CA LEU A 165 12.05 -8.79 -3.56
C LEU A 165 11.01 -7.97 -4.34
N ILE A 166 9.76 -8.00 -3.89
CA ILE A 166 8.67 -7.20 -4.47
C ILE A 166 8.93 -5.70 -4.26
N SER A 167 9.40 -5.32 -3.05
CA SER A 167 9.71 -3.92 -2.72
C SER A 167 10.86 -3.36 -3.58
N VAL A 168 11.89 -4.16 -3.84
CA VAL A 168 12.99 -3.81 -4.75
C VAL A 168 12.46 -3.50 -6.16
N HIS A 169 11.56 -4.33 -6.69
CA HIS A 169 10.96 -4.08 -8.00
C HIS A 169 10.07 -2.82 -8.01
N HIS A 170 9.31 -2.59 -6.94
CA HIS A 170 8.51 -1.37 -6.77
C HIS A 170 9.40 -0.12 -6.80
N GLU A 171 10.48 -0.09 -6.01
CA GLU A 171 11.39 1.06 -5.97
C GLU A 171 12.14 1.26 -7.30
N MET A 172 12.55 0.16 -7.95
CA MET A 172 13.15 0.22 -9.27
C MET A 172 12.19 0.75 -10.35
N ALA A 173 10.88 0.54 -10.20
CA ALA A 173 9.89 1.14 -11.08
C ALA A 173 9.87 2.67 -10.99
N HIS A 174 10.05 3.24 -9.79
CA HIS A 174 10.21 4.69 -9.61
C HIS A 174 11.47 5.19 -10.31
N ILE A 175 12.60 4.47 -10.17
CA ILE A 175 13.84 4.80 -10.88
C ILE A 175 13.64 4.77 -12.39
N GLN A 176 12.93 3.77 -12.92
CA GLN A 176 12.59 3.73 -14.35
C GLN A 176 11.75 4.94 -14.77
N TYR A 177 10.73 5.29 -13.98
CA TYR A 177 9.94 6.49 -14.23
C TYR A 177 10.85 7.74 -14.28
N PHE A 178 11.84 7.82 -13.39
CA PHE A 178 12.81 8.90 -13.36
C PHE A 178 13.67 8.97 -14.62
N LEU A 179 14.15 7.82 -15.08
CA LEU A 179 14.95 7.72 -16.29
C LEU A 179 14.16 8.15 -17.53
N GLN A 180 12.86 7.81 -17.61
CA GLN A 180 12.03 8.15 -18.77
C GLN A 180 11.83 9.65 -18.91
N TYR A 181 11.48 10.37 -17.85
CA TYR A 181 11.17 11.81 -17.95
C TYR A 181 12.38 12.74 -17.73
N ARG A 182 13.59 12.21 -17.53
CA ARG A 182 14.77 13.02 -17.16
C ARG A 182 15.14 14.11 -18.17
N HIS A 183 14.71 13.95 -19.42
CA HIS A 183 14.97 14.90 -20.50
C HIS A 183 14.02 16.11 -20.47
N LEU A 184 12.88 16.01 -19.77
CA LEU A 184 11.92 17.10 -19.63
C LEU A 184 12.49 18.26 -18.78
N PRO A 185 11.95 19.49 -18.90
CA PRO A 185 12.23 20.58 -17.96
C PRO A 185 11.92 20.17 -16.52
N LYS A 186 12.69 20.67 -15.54
CA LYS A 186 12.60 20.20 -14.15
C LYS A 186 11.18 20.28 -13.57
N VAL A 187 10.42 21.31 -13.93
CA VAL A 187 9.03 21.50 -13.49
C VAL A 187 8.07 20.40 -13.96
N PHE A 188 8.40 19.68 -15.04
CA PHE A 188 7.61 18.57 -15.60
C PHE A 188 8.18 17.19 -15.25
N ARG A 189 9.20 17.10 -14.38
CA ARG A 189 9.74 15.81 -13.90
C ARG A 189 8.98 15.34 -12.68
N ASN A 190 7.73 14.97 -12.91
CA ASN A 190 6.86 14.35 -11.93
C ASN A 190 5.91 13.40 -12.66
N GLY A 191 5.20 12.55 -11.93
CA GLY A 191 4.13 11.74 -12.48
C GLY A 191 3.03 12.63 -13.04
N ALA A 192 2.25 12.12 -14.00
CA ALA A 192 1.13 12.86 -14.58
C ALA A 192 0.17 13.42 -13.51
N ASN A 193 -0.02 12.66 -12.43
CA ASN A 193 -0.55 13.14 -11.16
C ASN A 193 0.16 12.36 -10.02
N PRO A 194 -0.07 12.69 -8.74
CA PRO A 194 0.61 12.05 -7.61
C PRO A 194 0.42 10.51 -7.54
N ALA A 195 -0.65 9.98 -8.13
CA ALA A 195 -0.96 8.55 -8.10
C ALA A 195 -0.16 7.71 -9.10
N PHE A 196 0.23 8.30 -10.24
CA PHE A 196 0.91 7.54 -11.30
C PHE A 196 2.24 6.92 -10.85
N HIS A 197 3.00 7.64 -10.02
CA HIS A 197 4.26 7.11 -9.49
C HIS A 197 4.01 5.81 -8.69
N GLN A 198 3.04 5.84 -7.78
CA GLN A 198 2.72 4.69 -6.93
C GLN A 198 2.09 3.54 -7.72
N ALA A 199 1.15 3.87 -8.63
CA ALA A 199 0.45 2.88 -9.45
C ALA A 199 1.40 2.07 -10.35
N VAL A 200 2.42 2.71 -10.93
CA VAL A 200 3.42 2.01 -11.75
C VAL A 200 4.23 1.04 -10.89
N GLY A 201 4.72 1.46 -9.72
CA GLY A 201 5.44 0.56 -8.81
C GLY A 201 4.60 -0.64 -8.37
N ASP A 202 3.34 -0.42 -8.01
CA ASP A 202 2.42 -1.48 -7.60
C ASP A 202 2.06 -2.43 -8.74
N ALA A 203 1.89 -1.92 -9.97
CA ALA A 203 1.62 -2.75 -11.14
C ALA A 203 2.77 -3.73 -11.45
N ILE A 204 4.02 -3.28 -11.29
CA ILE A 204 5.19 -4.15 -11.41
C ILE A 204 5.20 -5.18 -10.28
N GLY A 205 4.93 -4.74 -9.05
CA GLY A 205 4.81 -5.64 -7.90
C GLY A 205 3.80 -6.77 -8.13
N LEU A 206 2.64 -6.48 -8.74
CA LEU A 206 1.64 -7.50 -9.10
C LEU A 206 2.18 -8.55 -10.08
N SER A 207 2.97 -8.13 -11.07
CA SER A 207 3.55 -9.03 -12.07
C SER A 207 4.62 -9.94 -11.47
N VAL A 208 5.48 -9.35 -10.64
CA VAL A 208 6.59 -10.04 -9.97
C VAL A 208 6.09 -11.03 -8.91
N SER A 209 4.96 -10.73 -8.27
CA SER A 209 4.37 -11.59 -7.23
C SER A 209 3.67 -12.84 -7.77
N THR A 210 3.64 -13.05 -9.09
CA THR A 210 2.94 -14.19 -9.67
C THR A 210 3.72 -15.50 -9.48
N PRO A 211 3.03 -16.64 -9.25
CA PRO A 211 3.68 -17.95 -9.17
C PRO A 211 4.51 -18.28 -10.42
N ARG A 212 3.99 -17.89 -11.60
CA ARG A 212 4.67 -18.08 -12.89
C ARG A 212 6.00 -17.34 -12.98
N HIS A 213 6.05 -16.10 -12.48
CA HIS A 213 7.30 -15.34 -12.45
C HIS A 213 8.31 -15.99 -11.49
N PHE A 214 7.88 -16.38 -10.28
CA PHE A 214 8.76 -17.10 -9.35
C PHE A 214 9.29 -18.43 -9.89
N GLN A 215 8.51 -19.14 -10.73
CA GLN A 215 9.01 -20.34 -11.43
C GLN A 215 10.11 -20.01 -12.43
N THR A 216 9.98 -18.90 -13.16
CA THR A 216 11.00 -18.46 -14.12
C THR A 216 12.31 -18.09 -13.41
N LEU A 217 12.21 -17.55 -12.19
CA LEU A 217 13.36 -17.31 -11.31
C LEU A 217 13.90 -18.58 -10.63
N GLY A 218 13.32 -19.76 -10.89
CA GLY A 218 13.70 -21.01 -10.23
C GLY A 218 13.40 -21.06 -8.72
N LEU A 219 12.56 -20.14 -8.23
CA LEU A 219 12.20 -19.98 -6.83
C LEU A 219 11.00 -20.86 -6.41
N LEU A 220 10.26 -21.41 -7.38
CA LEU A 220 9.11 -22.29 -7.15
C LEU A 220 9.16 -23.50 -8.09
N GLN A 221 9.07 -24.72 -7.56
CA GLN A 221 9.08 -25.96 -8.37
C GLN A 221 7.67 -26.39 -8.74
N ARG A 222 7.29 -26.19 -10.02
CA ARG A 222 5.98 -26.52 -10.64
C ARG A 222 4.75 -25.86 -9.95
N SER A 223 3.69 -25.62 -10.73
CA SER A 223 2.47 -25.03 -10.20
C SER A 223 1.80 -26.00 -9.25
N VAL A 224 1.56 -25.55 -8.02
CA VAL A 224 0.57 -26.19 -7.17
C VAL A 224 -0.79 -25.69 -7.67
N ASP A 225 -1.28 -26.33 -8.72
CA ASP A 225 -2.57 -26.01 -9.35
C ASP A 225 -3.72 -26.56 -8.48
N GLU A 226 -3.78 -26.13 -7.22
CA GLU A 226 -4.97 -26.33 -6.39
C GLU A 226 -5.67 -24.99 -6.24
N SER A 227 -6.94 -24.94 -6.65
CA SER A 227 -7.82 -23.77 -6.54
C SER A 227 -7.82 -23.11 -5.14
N SER A 228 -7.52 -23.89 -4.09
CA SER A 228 -7.38 -23.37 -2.72
C SER A 228 -6.21 -22.39 -2.52
N TYR A 229 -5.09 -22.55 -3.24
CA TYR A 229 -3.97 -21.59 -3.19
C TYR A 229 -4.34 -20.29 -3.89
N ASP A 230 -5.00 -20.37 -5.04
CA ASP A 230 -5.46 -19.19 -5.78
C ASP A 230 -6.45 -18.37 -4.96
N ILE A 231 -7.41 -19.02 -4.30
CA ILE A 231 -8.34 -18.33 -3.41
C ILE A 231 -7.61 -17.69 -2.23
N ASN A 232 -6.66 -18.39 -1.58
CA ASN A 232 -5.88 -17.81 -0.49
C ASN A 232 -5.03 -16.60 -0.97
N TYR A 233 -4.45 -16.68 -2.17
CA TYR A 233 -3.70 -15.58 -2.79
C TYR A 233 -4.60 -14.38 -3.09
N LEU A 234 -5.70 -14.58 -3.82
CA LEU A 234 -6.67 -13.51 -4.14
C LEU A 234 -7.28 -12.90 -2.89
N PHE A 235 -7.58 -13.72 -1.89
CA PHE A 235 -8.07 -13.23 -0.61
C PHE A 235 -7.02 -12.39 0.12
N THR A 236 -5.76 -12.81 0.13
CA THR A 236 -4.64 -12.04 0.69
C THR A 236 -4.47 -10.70 -0.02
N MET A 237 -4.56 -10.70 -1.36
CA MET A 237 -4.54 -9.47 -2.15
C MET A 237 -5.72 -8.55 -1.83
N ALA A 238 -6.92 -9.09 -1.64
CA ALA A 238 -8.09 -8.32 -1.28
C ALA A 238 -7.97 -7.73 0.15
N ILE A 239 -7.45 -8.50 1.09
CA ILE A 239 -7.15 -8.07 2.46
C ILE A 239 -6.13 -6.93 2.50
N ASP A 240 -5.16 -6.92 1.60
CA ASP A 240 -4.17 -5.85 1.52
C ASP A 240 -4.68 -4.62 0.76
N LYS A 241 -5.25 -4.82 -0.44
CA LYS A 241 -5.58 -3.73 -1.37
C LYS A 241 -7.01 -3.21 -1.23
N VAL A 242 -8.00 -4.09 -1.12
CA VAL A 242 -9.43 -3.71 -1.07
C VAL A 242 -9.80 -3.19 0.33
N ALA A 243 -9.30 -3.84 1.39
CA ALA A 243 -9.60 -3.41 2.76
C ALA A 243 -9.04 -2.03 3.12
N PHE A 244 -7.98 -1.59 2.43
CA PHE A 244 -7.35 -0.29 2.63
C PHE A 244 -8.17 0.88 2.06
N MET A 245 -8.82 0.69 0.91
CA MET A 245 -9.55 1.74 0.19
C MET A 245 -10.52 2.56 1.05
N PRO A 246 -11.45 1.95 1.83
CA PRO A 246 -12.39 2.73 2.63
C PRO A 246 -11.72 3.53 3.74
N TYR A 247 -10.58 3.07 4.28
CA TYR A 247 -9.80 3.86 5.23
C TYR A 247 -9.24 5.11 4.55
N ALA A 248 -8.65 4.95 3.36
CA ALA A 248 -8.06 6.06 2.62
C ALA A 248 -9.10 7.11 2.23
N LEU A 249 -10.25 6.65 1.72
CA LEU A 249 -11.39 7.50 1.39
C LEU A 249 -11.92 8.25 2.61
N ALA A 250 -12.12 7.57 3.74
CA ALA A 250 -12.61 8.20 4.95
C ALA A 250 -11.65 9.28 5.46
N LEU A 251 -10.34 9.01 5.46
CA LEU A 251 -9.34 9.95 5.98
C LEU A 251 -9.19 11.19 5.07
N ASP A 252 -9.16 11.01 3.75
CA ASP A 252 -9.00 12.14 2.84
C ASP A 252 -10.27 12.99 2.77
N ASN A 253 -11.46 12.37 2.72
CA ASN A 253 -12.73 13.10 2.82
C ASN A 253 -12.86 13.87 4.13
N TRP A 254 -12.41 13.28 5.24
CA TRP A 254 -12.39 13.96 6.53
C TRP A 254 -11.53 15.23 6.49
N ARG A 255 -10.31 15.16 5.91
CA ARG A 255 -9.41 16.32 5.80
C ARG A 255 -9.97 17.38 4.87
N TYR A 256 -10.52 16.98 3.73
CA TYR A 256 -11.18 17.88 2.82
C TYR A 256 -12.30 18.65 3.54
N ASP A 257 -13.17 17.95 4.27
CA ASP A 257 -14.27 18.58 5.01
C ASP A 257 -13.78 19.50 6.13
N VAL A 258 -12.64 19.21 6.76
CA VAL A 258 -11.99 20.11 7.72
C VAL A 258 -11.48 21.38 7.02
N PHE A 259 -10.79 21.25 5.89
CA PHE A 259 -10.27 22.41 5.15
C PHE A 259 -11.37 23.29 4.60
N SER A 260 -12.45 22.71 4.08
CA SER A 260 -13.58 23.44 3.54
C SER A 260 -14.49 24.04 4.63
N GLY A 261 -14.17 23.83 5.91
CA GLY A 261 -14.96 24.29 7.05
C GLY A 261 -16.27 23.51 7.30
N ARG A 262 -16.56 22.46 6.53
CA ARG A 262 -17.73 21.59 6.73
C ARG A 262 -17.65 20.80 8.04
N ALA A 263 -16.44 20.40 8.44
CA ALA A 263 -16.15 19.79 9.74
C ALA A 263 -15.38 20.77 10.62
N ASN A 264 -16.08 21.43 11.54
CA ASN A 264 -15.48 22.37 12.48
C ASN A 264 -14.83 21.63 13.66
N LYS A 265 -14.03 22.37 14.45
CA LYS A 265 -13.28 21.84 15.60
C LYS A 265 -14.12 21.04 16.60
N HIS A 266 -15.41 21.34 16.75
CA HIS A 266 -16.31 20.69 17.70
C HIS A 266 -16.95 19.40 17.16
N MET A 267 -16.69 19.04 15.92
CA MET A 267 -17.21 17.80 15.31
C MET A 267 -16.13 16.98 14.60
N MET A 268 -14.85 17.36 14.74
CA MET A 268 -13.77 16.71 14.01
C MET A 268 -13.71 15.21 14.32
N ASN A 269 -13.85 14.85 15.60
CA ASN A 269 -13.68 13.45 16.00
C ASN A 269 -14.93 12.62 15.66
N CYS A 270 -16.13 13.15 15.91
CA CYS A 270 -17.39 12.53 15.50
C CYS A 270 -17.46 12.36 13.97
N HIS A 271 -17.11 13.39 13.20
CA HIS A 271 -17.11 13.33 11.73
C HIS A 271 -16.14 12.27 11.21
N TYR A 272 -14.95 12.16 11.81
CA TYR A 272 -14.00 11.11 11.48
C TYR A 272 -14.61 9.71 11.67
N TRP A 273 -15.23 9.43 12.82
CA TRP A 273 -15.84 8.13 13.08
C TRP A 273 -17.08 7.85 12.22
N ASN A 274 -17.88 8.88 11.90
CA ASN A 274 -19.00 8.75 10.97
C ASN A 274 -18.51 8.31 9.57
N LEU A 275 -17.40 8.87 9.09
CA LEU A 275 -16.81 8.49 7.81
C LEU A 275 -16.17 7.09 7.88
N ARG A 276 -15.51 6.74 8.99
CA ARG A 276 -14.96 5.38 9.22
C ARG A 276 -16.05 4.31 9.23
N GLU A 277 -17.21 4.61 9.80
CA GLU A 277 -18.36 3.72 9.79
C GLU A 277 -19.03 3.68 8.42
N LYS A 278 -19.26 4.84 7.79
CA LYS A 278 -19.90 4.96 6.46
C LYS A 278 -19.15 4.17 5.38
N TYR A 279 -17.83 4.35 5.27
CA TYR A 279 -17.04 3.73 4.22
C TYR A 279 -16.55 2.33 4.62
N GLY A 280 -16.10 2.15 5.86
CA GLY A 280 -15.43 0.92 6.30
C GLY A 280 -16.27 0.01 7.19
N GLY A 281 -17.44 0.41 7.64
CA GLY A 281 -18.18 -0.34 8.66
C GLY A 281 -17.31 -0.66 9.88
N ILE A 282 -16.48 0.31 10.30
CA ILE A 282 -15.55 0.21 11.43
C ILE A 282 -15.98 1.20 12.52
N LYS A 283 -15.97 0.75 13.78
CA LYS A 283 -16.29 1.58 14.95
C LYS A 283 -15.13 1.66 15.95
N PRO A 284 -15.07 2.69 16.80
CA PRO A 284 -14.12 2.71 17.89
C PRO A 284 -14.47 1.60 18.91
N PRO A 285 -13.47 0.99 19.57
CA PRO A 285 -13.71 -0.03 20.59
C PRO A 285 -14.26 0.54 21.90
N VAL A 286 -14.08 1.84 22.13
CA VAL A 286 -14.51 2.58 23.31
C VAL A 286 -15.22 3.86 22.88
N LEU A 287 -16.07 4.40 23.76
CA LEU A 287 -16.71 5.69 23.50
C LEU A 287 -15.66 6.78 23.33
N ARG A 288 -15.87 7.63 22.32
CA ARG A 288 -15.02 8.78 22.01
C ARG A 288 -15.81 10.06 22.22
N SER A 289 -15.08 11.14 22.48
CA SER A 289 -15.64 12.47 22.67
C SER A 289 -14.88 13.48 21.81
N GLU A 290 -15.36 14.72 21.76
CA GLU A 290 -14.65 15.82 21.08
C GLU A 290 -13.45 16.37 21.88
N LYS A 291 -13.17 15.80 23.06
CA LYS A 291 -11.88 15.99 23.74
C LYS A 291 -10.79 15.11 23.10
N ASP A 292 -11.19 14.07 22.39
CA ASP A 292 -10.30 13.20 21.66
C ASP A 292 -10.04 13.74 20.25
N PHE A 293 -8.87 13.42 19.68
CA PHE A 293 -8.52 13.76 18.30
C PHE A 293 -7.85 12.56 17.63
N ASP A 294 -8.64 11.51 17.38
CA ASP A 294 -8.20 10.25 16.81
C ASP A 294 -7.49 10.36 15.45
N PRO A 295 -7.95 11.19 14.49
CA PRO A 295 -7.22 11.36 13.23
C PRO A 295 -5.82 11.96 13.44
N GLY A 296 -5.60 12.73 14.50
CA GLY A 296 -4.27 13.27 14.85
C GLY A 296 -3.23 12.21 15.20
N ALA A 297 -3.65 11.01 15.61
CA ALA A 297 -2.75 9.90 15.89
C ALA A 297 -2.18 9.26 14.60
N LYS A 298 -2.77 9.51 13.43
CA LYS A 298 -2.30 8.98 12.15
C LYS A 298 -1.28 9.93 11.54
N TYR A 299 -0.01 9.51 11.46
CA TYR A 299 1.16 10.28 10.96
C TYR A 299 0.88 11.28 9.82
N HIS A 300 0.12 10.90 8.80
CA HIS A 300 -0.12 11.74 7.62
C HIS A 300 -0.89 13.03 7.95
N VAL A 301 -1.71 13.00 9.00
CA VAL A 301 -2.49 14.15 9.48
C VAL A 301 -1.57 15.23 10.09
N PRO A 302 -0.82 14.99 11.18
CA PRO A 302 0.09 15.99 11.74
C PRO A 302 1.28 16.31 10.82
N ALA A 303 1.73 15.38 9.98
CA ALA A 303 2.79 15.64 9.00
C ALA A 303 2.31 16.39 7.75
N ASN A 304 1.02 16.69 7.65
CA ASN A 304 0.41 17.39 6.52
C ASN A 304 0.67 16.75 5.14
N ILE A 305 0.66 15.43 5.06
CA ILE A 305 0.91 14.66 3.83
C ILE A 305 -0.43 14.24 3.23
N PRO A 306 -0.77 14.60 1.97
CA PRO A 306 -2.02 14.17 1.31
C PRO A 306 -2.19 12.65 1.33
N TYR A 307 -3.43 12.16 1.49
CA TYR A 307 -3.71 10.73 1.62
C TYR A 307 -4.30 10.11 0.36
N ILE A 308 -5.03 10.88 -0.44
CA ILE A 308 -5.39 10.47 -1.81
C ILE A 308 -4.11 10.49 -2.67
N LYS A 309 -3.61 9.30 -2.99
CA LYS A 309 -2.47 8.99 -3.85
C LYS A 309 -2.69 7.61 -4.45
#